data_AF-A0AAY5KR02-F1
#
_entry.id   AF-A0AAY5KR02-F1
#
_cell.length_a   1.000
_cell.length_b   1.000
_cell.length_c   1.000
_cell.angle_alpha   90.00
_cell.angle_beta   90.00
_cell.angle_gamma   90.00
#
_symmetry.space_group_name_H-M   'P 1'
#
loop_
_entity.id
_entity.type
_entity.pdbx_description
1 polymer ?
#
loop_
_entity_poly.entity_id
_entity_poly.type
_entity_poly.pdbx_seq_one_letter_code
_entity_poly.pdbx_strand_id
1 'polypeptide(L)'
;MGKKGDLSNFERGMVVGARRAGLSISQSAQLLEFSRTSISKVYKEWCKKGKTSSLRQSCGRKCLVDARGQRRMGRLIQADRRATLTEITTRYNRGVQQSICEATTRTTLRPIEHRLNATVYLSIVSDHVHPFMTTMYPSSDGYFQQDNAPCHKA
;
A
#
# COMPACT_ATOMS: atom_id res chain seq x y z
N MET A 1 16.73 17.15 12.55
CA MET A 1 15.44 16.83 11.91
C MET A 1 15.47 15.38 11.46
N GLY A 2 14.66 14.52 12.07
CA GLY A 2 14.65 13.08 11.79
C GLY A 2 14.31 12.78 10.33
N LYS A 3 14.96 11.77 9.75
CA LYS A 3 14.63 11.28 8.41
C LYS A 3 13.20 10.75 8.41
N LYS A 4 12.20 11.57 8.01
CA LYS A 4 10.88 11.05 7.61
C LYS A 4 11.14 10.04 6.48
N GLY A 5 10.52 8.86 6.57
CA GLY A 5 10.61 7.82 5.54
C GLY A 5 10.16 8.34 4.18
N ASP A 6 10.42 7.57 3.13
CA ASP A 6 9.94 7.92 1.79
C ASP A 6 8.41 8.08 1.80
N LEU A 7 7.91 9.07 1.05
CA LEU A 7 6.47 9.26 0.86
C LEU A 7 5.86 8.01 0.23
N SER A 8 4.75 7.55 0.80
CA SER A 8 3.92 6.47 0.26
C SER A 8 3.36 6.85 -1.11
N ASN A 9 2.89 5.85 -1.86
CA ASN A 9 2.28 6.09 -3.17
C ASN A 9 1.03 6.98 -3.06
N PHE A 10 0.27 6.86 -1.99
CA PHE A 10 -0.90 7.69 -1.72
C PHE A 10 -0.49 9.15 -1.48
N GLU A 11 0.47 9.40 -0.59
CA GLU A 11 0.99 10.76 -0.32
C GLU A 11 1.61 11.39 -1.58
N ARG A 12 2.33 10.61 -2.39
CA ARG A 12 2.84 11.07 -3.69
C ARG A 12 1.72 11.44 -4.64
N GLY A 13 0.62 10.69 -4.62
CA GLY A 13 -0.62 11.01 -5.33
C GLY A 13 -1.24 12.34 -4.87
N MET A 14 -1.32 12.55 -3.55
CA MET A 14 -1.83 13.80 -2.97
C MET A 14 -1.01 15.01 -3.42
N VAL A 15 0.33 14.88 -3.43
CA VAL A 15 1.23 15.94 -3.91
C VAL A 15 0.98 16.28 -5.38
N VAL A 16 0.82 15.28 -6.24
CA VAL A 16 0.52 15.52 -7.67
C VAL A 16 -0.86 16.13 -7.84
N GLY A 17 -1.84 15.67 -7.07
CA GLY A 17 -3.17 16.28 -6.99
C GLY A 17 -3.06 17.77 -6.70
N ALA A 18 -2.54 18.15 -5.53
CA ALA A 18 -2.48 19.54 -5.10
C ALA A 18 -1.87 20.48 -6.16
N ARG A 19 -0.80 20.01 -6.81
CA ARG A 19 -0.14 20.75 -7.88
C ARG A 19 -0.97 20.88 -9.15
N ARG A 20 -1.74 19.85 -9.53
CA ARG A 20 -2.68 19.90 -10.67
C ARG A 20 -3.91 20.76 -10.40
N ALA A 21 -4.31 20.91 -9.15
CA ALA A 21 -5.34 21.87 -8.73
C ALA A 21 -4.84 23.33 -8.70
N GLY A 22 -3.59 23.59 -9.10
CA GLY A 22 -3.05 24.94 -9.19
C GLY A 22 -2.42 25.50 -7.91
N LEU A 23 -2.43 24.74 -6.80
CA LEU A 23 -1.80 25.17 -5.54
C LEU A 23 -0.28 25.30 -5.71
N SER A 24 0.32 26.39 -5.21
CA SER A 24 1.77 26.60 -5.19
C SER A 24 2.52 25.54 -4.38
N ILE A 25 3.84 25.42 -4.55
CA ILE A 25 4.67 24.48 -3.77
C ILE A 25 4.57 24.78 -2.27
N SER A 26 4.54 26.06 -1.89
CA SER A 26 4.42 26.48 -0.49
C SER A 26 3.04 26.17 0.10
N GLN A 27 1.96 26.44 -0.64
CA GLN A 27 0.61 26.09 -0.21
C GLN A 27 0.44 24.58 -0.06
N SER A 28 0.94 23.81 -1.03
CA SER A 28 0.89 22.34 -0.98
C SER A 28 1.68 21.79 0.22
N ALA A 29 2.81 22.43 0.57
CA ALA A 29 3.66 22.03 1.70
C ALA A 29 2.98 22.26 3.04
N GLN A 30 2.32 23.41 3.18
CA GLN A 30 1.56 23.74 4.37
C GLN A 30 0.36 22.82 4.53
N LEU A 31 -0.35 22.56 3.43
CA LEU A 31 -1.56 21.76 3.38
C LEU A 31 -1.33 20.28 3.71
N LEU A 32 -0.31 19.66 3.10
CA LEU A 32 -0.01 18.24 3.26
C LEU A 32 1.00 17.98 4.39
N GLU A 33 1.41 19.02 5.12
CA GLU A 33 2.42 18.97 6.18
C GLU A 33 3.75 18.30 5.75
N PHE A 34 4.10 18.47 4.47
CA PHE A 34 5.34 17.97 3.90
C PHE A 34 6.33 19.10 3.62
N SER A 35 7.61 18.76 3.61
CA SER A 35 8.63 19.74 3.25
C SER A 35 8.45 20.20 1.80
N ARG A 36 8.70 21.50 1.54
CA ARG A 36 8.69 22.07 0.18
C ARG A 36 9.61 21.29 -0.77
N THR A 37 10.72 20.76 -0.26
CA THR A 37 11.68 19.97 -1.05
C THR A 37 11.12 18.60 -1.42
N SER A 38 10.40 17.92 -0.51
CA SER A 38 9.69 16.67 -0.82
C SER A 38 8.65 16.87 -1.93
N ILE A 39 7.86 17.94 -1.84
CA ILE A 39 6.86 18.28 -2.86
C ILE A 39 7.50 18.58 -4.20
N SER A 40 8.54 19.41 -4.21
CA SER A 40 9.29 19.73 -5.43
C SER A 40 9.87 18.48 -6.08
N LYS A 41 10.47 17.57 -5.28
CA LYS A 41 11.03 16.31 -5.77
C LYS A 41 9.97 15.41 -6.39
N VAL A 42 8.87 15.14 -5.68
CA VAL A 42 7.79 14.28 -6.17
C VAL A 42 7.17 14.85 -7.44
N TYR A 43 6.87 16.15 -7.46
CA TYR A 43 6.24 16.78 -8.62
C TYR A 43 7.18 16.76 -9.84
N LYS A 44 8.48 17.06 -9.67
CA LYS A 44 9.47 16.95 -10.74
C LYS A 44 9.61 15.52 -11.27
N GLU A 45 9.66 14.54 -10.37
CA GLU A 45 9.71 13.12 -10.78
C GLU A 45 8.46 12.72 -11.57
N TRP A 46 7.28 13.16 -11.14
CA TRP A 46 6.04 12.93 -11.85
C TRP A 46 6.02 13.60 -13.23
N CYS A 47 6.41 14.88 -13.33
CA CYS A 47 6.51 15.56 -14.63
C CYS A 47 7.47 14.85 -15.60
N LYS A 48 8.56 14.27 -15.09
CA LYS A 48 9.56 13.55 -15.92
C LYS A 48 9.09 12.16 -16.34
N LYS A 49 8.45 11.41 -15.43
CA LYS A 49 8.16 9.96 -15.61
C LYS A 49 6.69 9.66 -15.88
N GLY A 50 5.79 10.62 -15.69
CA GLY A 50 4.34 10.43 -15.74
C GLY A 50 3.77 9.53 -14.65
N LYS A 51 4.54 9.17 -13.62
CA LYS A 51 4.16 8.20 -12.58
C LYS A 51 4.43 8.74 -11.19
N THR A 52 3.47 8.56 -10.28
CA THR A 52 3.59 8.93 -8.86
C THR A 52 4.38 7.89 -8.08
N SER A 53 4.34 6.61 -8.48
CA SER A 53 5.06 5.54 -7.80
C SER A 53 6.57 5.66 -7.99
N SER A 54 7.33 5.60 -6.89
CA SER A 54 8.77 5.32 -7.01
C SER A 54 8.94 3.85 -7.38
N LEU A 55 9.70 3.53 -8.43
CA LEU A 55 9.95 2.15 -8.91
C LEU A 55 10.82 1.32 -7.93
N ARG A 56 10.83 1.66 -6.64
CA ARG A 56 11.51 0.90 -5.59
C ARG A 56 10.87 -0.46 -5.30
N GLN A 57 9.83 -0.86 -6.02
CA GLN A 57 9.25 -2.20 -5.94
C GLN A 57 10.27 -3.33 -6.17
N SER A 58 11.42 -3.05 -6.79
CA SER A 58 12.51 -4.01 -6.97
C SER A 58 13.70 -3.85 -6.01
N CYS A 59 13.67 -2.92 -5.05
CA CYS A 59 14.73 -2.83 -4.04
C CYS A 59 14.29 -3.51 -2.74
N GLY A 60 14.91 -4.64 -2.44
CA GLY A 60 14.65 -5.42 -1.24
C GLY A 60 15.30 -6.80 -1.32
N ARG A 61 15.40 -7.47 -0.17
CA ARG A 61 15.84 -8.87 -0.10
C ARG A 61 14.83 -9.74 -0.84
N LYS A 62 15.30 -10.53 -1.82
CA LYS A 62 14.46 -11.51 -2.53
C LYS A 62 13.77 -12.43 -1.50
N CYS A 63 12.46 -12.57 -1.60
CA CYS A 63 11.72 -13.50 -0.73
C CYS A 63 12.08 -14.94 -1.14
N LEU A 64 12.40 -15.78 -0.17
CA LEU A 64 12.64 -17.21 -0.39
C LEU A 64 11.37 -17.92 -0.88
N VAL A 65 10.20 -17.43 -0.45
CA VAL A 65 8.89 -17.91 -0.89
C VAL A 65 8.42 -17.05 -2.05
N ASP A 66 8.31 -17.65 -3.23
CA ASP A 66 7.80 -17.00 -4.43
C ASP A 66 6.26 -16.88 -4.40
N ALA A 67 5.67 -16.24 -5.40
CA ALA A 67 4.21 -16.05 -5.47
C ALA A 67 3.42 -17.39 -5.53
N ARG A 68 4.04 -18.47 -6.03
CA ARG A 68 3.44 -19.81 -6.03
C ARG A 68 3.49 -20.45 -4.65
N GLY A 69 4.62 -20.34 -3.96
CA GLY A 69 4.80 -20.72 -2.57
C GLY A 69 3.83 -19.99 -1.65
N GLN A 70 3.64 -18.68 -1.86
CA GLN A 70 2.69 -17.87 -1.09
C GLN A 70 1.24 -18.41 -1.23
N ARG A 71 0.82 -18.76 -2.45
CA ARG A 71 -0.51 -19.36 -2.71
C ARG A 71 -0.65 -20.74 -2.08
N ARG A 72 0.40 -21.56 -2.11
CA ARG A 72 0.40 -22.87 -1.45
C ARG A 72 0.28 -22.72 0.06
N MET A 73 1.03 -21.79 0.65
CA MET A 73 0.95 -21.45 2.07
C MET A 73 -0.47 -21.02 2.44
N GLY A 74 -1.10 -20.15 1.62
CA GLY A 74 -2.51 -19.75 1.79
C GLY A 74 -3.47 -20.94 1.84
N ARG A 75 -3.33 -21.92 0.94
CA ARG A 75 -4.16 -23.13 0.94
C ARG A 75 -3.98 -23.98 2.21
N LEU A 76 -2.75 -24.13 2.70
CA LEU A 76 -2.46 -24.89 3.92
C LEU A 76 -3.13 -24.26 5.16
N ILE A 77 -3.07 -22.94 5.29
CA ILE A 77 -3.71 -22.21 6.40
C ILE A 77 -5.23 -22.27 6.29
N GLN A 78 -5.78 -22.15 5.08
CA GLN A 78 -7.23 -22.20 4.87
C GLN A 78 -7.81 -23.58 5.20
N ALA A 79 -7.07 -24.65 4.87
CA ALA A 79 -7.45 -26.02 5.18
C ALA A 79 -7.42 -26.30 6.69
N ASP A 80 -6.48 -25.69 7.42
CA ASP A 80 -6.32 -25.91 8.85
C ASP A 80 -5.90 -24.61 9.55
N ARG A 81 -6.91 -23.84 9.96
CA ARG A 81 -6.72 -22.53 10.62
C ARG A 81 -6.16 -22.63 12.04
N ARG A 82 -6.12 -23.85 12.60
CA ARG A 82 -5.61 -24.13 13.95
C ARG A 82 -4.20 -24.73 13.94
N ALA A 83 -3.66 -25.04 12.75
CA ALA A 83 -2.32 -25.58 12.63
C ALA A 83 -1.26 -24.65 13.22
N THR A 84 -0.34 -25.23 13.97
CA THR A 84 0.82 -24.54 14.54
C THR A 84 1.84 -24.19 13.46
N LEU A 85 2.73 -23.22 13.76
CA LEU A 85 3.80 -22.81 12.83
C LEU A 85 4.66 -23.99 12.37
N THR A 86 4.98 -24.92 13.27
CA THR A 86 5.79 -26.12 12.99
C THR A 86 5.06 -27.09 12.06
N GLU A 87 3.76 -27.29 12.28
CA GLU A 87 2.93 -28.15 11.41
C GLU A 87 2.78 -27.54 10.02
N ILE A 88 2.55 -26.23 9.92
CA ILE A 88 2.48 -25.51 8.65
C ILE A 88 3.81 -25.62 7.89
N THR A 89 4.94 -25.42 8.59
CA THR A 89 6.28 -25.51 8.01
C THR A 89 6.56 -26.90 7.47
N THR A 90 6.27 -27.94 8.26
CA THR A 90 6.45 -29.34 7.87
C THR A 90 5.58 -29.71 6.67
N ARG A 91 4.30 -29.33 6.68
CA ARG A 91 3.37 -29.57 5.56
C ARG A 91 3.78 -28.81 4.29
N TYR A 92 4.28 -27.59 4.44
CA TYR A 92 4.81 -26.80 3.32
C TYR A 92 6.08 -27.44 2.74
N ASN A 93 6.98 -27.96 3.59
CA ASN A 93 8.22 -28.56 3.11
C ASN A 93 8.03 -29.91 2.38
N ARG A 94 6.85 -30.54 2.48
CA ARG A 94 6.54 -31.78 1.77
C ARG A 94 6.58 -31.56 0.25
N GLY A 95 7.55 -32.16 -0.44
CA GLY A 95 7.64 -32.14 -1.90
C GLY A 95 8.14 -30.82 -2.51
N VAL A 96 8.80 -29.95 -1.76
CA VAL A 96 9.54 -28.79 -2.31
C VAL A 96 11.04 -29.04 -2.34
N GLN A 97 11.69 -28.54 -3.39
CA GLN A 97 13.14 -28.66 -3.57
C GLN A 97 13.93 -27.82 -2.55
N GLN A 98 13.37 -26.69 -2.11
CA GLN A 98 13.98 -25.82 -1.12
C GLN A 98 13.06 -25.72 0.09
N SER A 99 13.49 -26.29 1.21
CA SER A 99 12.76 -26.22 2.47
C SER A 99 12.89 -24.84 3.11
N ILE A 100 11.87 -24.45 3.86
CA ILE A 100 11.84 -23.22 4.65
C ILE A 100 11.95 -23.55 6.14
N CYS A 101 12.59 -22.66 6.89
CA CYS A 101 12.58 -22.71 8.36
C CYS A 101 11.31 -22.02 8.92
N GLU A 102 10.98 -22.30 10.18
CA GLU A 102 9.81 -21.70 10.85
C GLU A 102 9.85 -20.17 10.87
N ALA A 103 11.04 -19.56 10.98
CA ALA A 103 11.19 -18.11 10.91
C ALA A 103 10.78 -17.55 9.55
N THR A 104 11.07 -18.29 8.47
CA THR A 104 10.61 -17.94 7.12
C THR A 104 9.10 -18.08 7.05
N THR A 105 8.54 -19.21 7.52
CA THR A 105 7.08 -19.42 7.60
C THR A 105 6.38 -18.27 8.32
N ARG A 106 6.88 -17.85 9.49
CA ARG A 106 6.34 -16.71 10.26
C ARG A 106 6.37 -15.40 9.48
N THR A 107 7.42 -15.15 8.70
CA THR A 107 7.56 -13.92 7.91
C THR A 107 6.66 -13.94 6.66
N THR A 108 6.47 -15.12 6.08
CA THR A 108 5.57 -15.39 4.95
C THR A 108 4.11 -15.24 5.36
N LEU A 109 3.77 -15.68 6.59
CA LEU A 109 2.50 -15.48 7.26
C LEU A 109 2.41 -14.04 7.78
N ARG A 110 2.21 -13.07 6.89
CA ARG A 110 1.93 -11.70 7.35
C ARG A 110 0.56 -11.67 8.02
N PRO A 111 0.47 -11.32 9.32
CA PRO A 111 -0.81 -11.06 9.95
C PRO A 111 -1.46 -9.92 9.19
N ILE A 112 -2.67 -10.14 8.68
CA ILE A 112 -3.53 -9.03 8.36
C ILE A 112 -4.06 -8.58 9.72
N GLU A 113 -3.37 -7.61 10.34
CA GLU A 113 -3.69 -7.13 11.70
C GLU A 113 -5.15 -6.67 11.79
N HIS A 114 -5.74 -6.23 10.68
CA HIS A 114 -7.12 -5.78 10.61
C HIS A 114 -7.83 -6.31 9.37
N ARG A 115 -8.94 -7.03 9.56
CA ARG A 115 -9.95 -7.14 8.50
C ARG A 115 -10.45 -5.73 8.21
N LEU A 116 -10.37 -5.30 6.94
CA LEU A 116 -11.09 -4.12 6.45
C LEU A 116 -12.58 -4.37 6.64
N ASN A 117 -13.10 -3.91 7.77
CA ASN A 117 -14.52 -3.89 8.07
C ASN A 117 -15.08 -2.52 7.67
N ALA A 118 -16.40 -2.40 7.66
CA ALA A 118 -17.08 -1.17 7.25
C ALA A 118 -16.59 0.05 8.06
N THR A 119 -16.30 -0.12 9.35
CA THR A 119 -15.86 0.98 10.22
C THR A 119 -14.45 1.45 9.90
N VAL A 120 -13.49 0.54 9.68
CA VAL A 120 -12.12 0.88 9.26
C VAL A 120 -12.11 1.51 7.86
N TYR A 121 -12.99 1.05 6.97
CA TYR A 121 -13.15 1.69 5.66
C TYR A 121 -13.65 3.14 5.81
N LEU A 122 -14.71 3.35 6.59
CA LEU A 122 -15.26 4.69 6.84
C LEU A 122 -14.25 5.61 7.53
N SER A 123 -13.45 5.11 8.48
CA SER A 123 -12.41 5.92 9.13
C SER A 123 -11.32 6.33 8.13
N ILE A 124 -10.87 5.43 7.25
CA ILE A 124 -9.88 5.77 6.22
C ILE A 124 -10.44 6.83 5.24
N VAL A 125 -11.71 6.70 4.83
CA VAL A 125 -12.35 7.68 3.95
C VAL A 125 -12.49 9.03 4.66
N SER A 126 -12.93 9.03 5.91
CA SER A 126 -13.11 10.23 6.72
C SER A 126 -11.80 10.95 7.02
N ASP A 127 -10.77 10.21 7.45
CA ASP A 127 -9.55 10.80 7.98
C ASP A 127 -8.57 11.21 6.86
N HIS A 128 -8.68 10.61 5.69
CA HIS A 128 -7.70 10.81 4.62
C HIS A 128 -8.31 11.23 3.27
N VAL A 129 -9.48 10.72 2.90
CA VAL A 129 -10.06 10.99 1.57
C VAL A 129 -10.89 12.27 1.57
N HIS A 130 -11.78 12.46 2.55
CA HIS A 130 -12.61 13.68 2.61
C HIS A 130 -11.78 14.97 2.74
N PRO A 131 -10.79 15.08 3.65
CA PRO A 131 -9.99 16.29 3.77
C PRO A 131 -9.22 16.60 2.49
N PHE A 132 -8.70 15.56 1.82
CA PHE A 132 -8.03 15.70 0.54
C PHE A 132 -8.97 16.22 -0.55
N MET A 133 -10.19 15.70 -0.63
CA MET A 133 -11.16 16.10 -1.65
C MET A 133 -11.69 17.50 -1.43
N THR A 134 -12.01 17.90 -0.20
CA THR A 134 -12.37 19.29 0.14
C THR A 134 -11.27 20.27 -0.25
N THR A 135 -10.02 19.85 -0.08
CA THR A 135 -8.87 20.68 -0.41
C THR A 135 -8.65 20.80 -1.92
N MET A 136 -8.81 19.70 -2.64
CA MET A 136 -8.57 19.59 -4.08
C MET A 136 -9.69 20.16 -4.93
N TYR A 137 -10.92 20.03 -4.42
CA TYR A 137 -12.17 20.42 -5.06
C TYR A 137 -12.98 21.26 -4.06
N PRO A 138 -12.53 22.50 -3.78
CA PRO A 138 -13.14 23.35 -2.73
C PRO A 138 -14.58 23.75 -3.03
N SER A 139 -15.00 23.67 -4.30
CA SER A 139 -16.38 23.91 -4.72
C SER A 139 -17.33 22.77 -4.34
N SER A 140 -16.83 21.64 -3.83
CA SER A 140 -17.62 20.44 -3.44
C SER A 140 -18.52 19.88 -4.56
N ASP A 141 -18.20 20.20 -5.82
CA ASP A 141 -18.95 19.83 -7.02
C ASP A 141 -18.47 18.50 -7.63
N GLY A 142 -17.44 17.88 -7.05
CA GLY A 142 -16.93 16.58 -7.45
C GLY A 142 -17.81 15.43 -6.96
N TYR A 143 -18.33 14.62 -7.88
CA TYR A 143 -19.07 13.40 -7.56
C TYR A 143 -18.12 12.20 -7.44
N PHE A 144 -18.15 11.49 -6.31
CA PHE A 144 -17.56 10.16 -6.23
C PHE A 144 -18.51 9.15 -6.87
N GLN A 145 -18.16 8.70 -8.07
CA GLN A 145 -18.82 7.55 -8.66
C GLN A 145 -18.28 6.29 -8.01
N GLN A 146 -19.12 5.62 -7.22
CA GLN A 146 -18.87 4.24 -6.83
C GLN A 146 -19.11 3.40 -8.08
N ASP A 147 -18.05 3.12 -8.83
CA ASP A 147 -18.15 2.47 -10.14
C ASP A 147 -18.61 1.01 -10.07
N ASN A 148 -18.77 0.45 -8.85
CA ASN A 148 -19.14 -0.94 -8.58
C ASN A 148 -18.38 -1.90 -9.51
N ALA A 149 -17.16 -1.54 -9.91
CA ALA A 149 -16.40 -2.29 -10.88
C ALA A 149 -16.29 -3.73 -10.35
N PRO A 150 -16.80 -4.73 -11.08
CA PRO A 150 -16.78 -6.10 -10.60
C PRO A 150 -15.34 -6.45 -10.27
N CYS A 151 -15.08 -6.93 -9.05
CA CYS A 151 -13.78 -7.47 -8.70
C CYS A 151 -13.44 -8.52 -9.78
N HIS A 152 -12.42 -8.26 -10.61
CA HIS A 152 -12.04 -9.16 -11.68
C HIS A 152 -11.82 -10.55 -11.07
N LYS A 153 -12.73 -11.48 -11.38
CA LYS A 153 -12.54 -12.89 -11.06
C LYS A 153 -11.47 -13.39 -12.02
N ALA A 154 -10.31 -13.76 -11.48
CA ALA A 154 -9.29 -14.50 -12.20
C ALA A 154 -9.74 -15.93 -12.47
#